data_AF-A0A2D4GLL8-F1
#
_entry.id   AF-A0A2D4GLL8-F1
#
_cell.length_a   1.000
_cell.length_b   1.000
_cell.length_c   1.000
_cell.angle_alpha   90.00
_cell.angle_beta   90.00
_cell.angle_gamma   90.00
#
_symmetry.space_group_name_H-M   'P 1'
#
loop_
_entity.id
_entity.type
_entity.pdbx_description
1 polymer ?
#
loop_
_entity_poly.entity_id
_entity_poly.type
_entity_poly.pdbx_seq_one_letter_code
_entity_poly.pdbx_strand_id
1 'polypeptide(L)'
;MNCLRIFIREQKRWISEISIEGLDSQVVMKKETTEISAKLKNIIIVDCDVTALYKKALYITGKEVFSLKMITYTCATDGASFTNMNVVDSNIYLTVGCIQIVFVNKFVSAILAFVNNFQMAKEAITEATVQVAEKAATGVKELSKQSSRMALD
;
A
#
# COMPACT_ATOMS: atom_id res chain seq x y z
N MET A 1 14.12 -4.15 -17.92
CA MET A 1 12.82 -4.37 -17.26
C MET A 1 13.04 -4.24 -15.77
N ASN A 2 12.37 -3.30 -15.12
CA ASN A 2 12.52 -3.05 -13.69
C ASN A 2 11.57 -3.97 -12.92
N CYS A 3 12.13 -4.84 -12.08
CA CYS A 3 11.42 -5.78 -11.22
C CYS A 3 11.96 -5.62 -9.80
N LEU A 4 11.11 -5.21 -8.87
CA LEU A 4 11.44 -5.21 -7.45
C LEU A 4 11.07 -6.58 -6.88
N ARG A 5 12.06 -7.27 -6.31
CA ARG A 5 11.85 -8.55 -5.64
C ARG A 5 12.04 -8.39 -4.15
N ILE A 6 11.03 -8.82 -3.40
CA ILE A 6 11.05 -8.82 -1.95
C ILE A 6 10.97 -10.27 -1.52
N PHE A 7 11.89 -10.67 -0.65
CA PHE A 7 11.93 -12.03 -0.13
C PHE A 7 11.60 -12.00 1.36
N ILE A 8 10.60 -12.80 1.75
CA ILE A 8 10.26 -13.03 3.15
C ILE A 8 10.97 -14.31 3.57
N ARG A 9 11.76 -14.21 4.63
CA ARG A 9 12.62 -15.29 5.09
C ARG A 9 12.54 -15.46 6.59
N GLU A 10 12.50 -16.72 7.02
CA GLU A 10 12.73 -17.17 8.39
C GLU A 10 14.22 -17.54 8.56
N GLN A 11 14.69 -17.74 9.81
CA GLN A 11 16.09 -18.07 10.11
C GLN A 11 16.69 -19.15 9.19
N LYS A 12 15.91 -20.20 8.88
CA LYS A 12 16.38 -21.38 8.13
C LYS A 12 15.77 -21.57 6.76
N ARG A 13 14.75 -20.80 6.36
CA ARG A 13 14.03 -21.02 5.09
C ARG A 13 13.41 -19.75 4.51
N TRP A 14 13.32 -19.71 3.18
CA TRP A 14 12.52 -18.72 2.47
C TRP A 14 11.04 -19.05 2.62
N ILE A 15 10.23 -18.07 3.01
CA ILE A 15 8.78 -18.20 3.13
C ILE A 15 8.13 -17.79 1.81
N SER A 16 8.51 -16.64 1.26
CA SER A 16 7.85 -16.08 0.08
C SER A 16 8.79 -15.25 -0.78
N GLU A 17 8.55 -15.26 -2.09
CA GLU A 17 9.09 -14.30 -3.05
C GLU A 17 7.92 -13.46 -3.58
N ILE A 18 8.04 -12.13 -3.45
CA ILE A 18 7.11 -11.15 -3.98
C ILE A 18 7.82 -10.42 -5.12
N SER A 19 7.27 -10.52 -6.32
CA SER A 19 7.77 -9.83 -7.51
C SER A 19 6.80 -8.72 -7.92
N ILE A 20 7.30 -7.49 -8.00
CA ILE A 20 6.56 -6.30 -8.44
C ILE A 20 7.22 -5.81 -9.73
N GLU A 21 6.45 -5.80 -10.82
CA GLU A 21 7.00 -5.54 -12.15
C GLU A 21 6.24 -4.43 -12.86
N GLY A 22 7.00 -3.61 -13.59
CA GLY A 22 6.42 -2.58 -14.44
C GLY A 22 5.59 -1.56 -13.67
N LEU A 23 6.08 -1.13 -12.50
CA LEU A 23 5.61 0.09 -11.87
C LEU A 23 6.13 1.27 -12.70
N ASP A 24 5.20 2.07 -13.20
CA ASP A 24 5.46 3.31 -13.93
C ASP A 24 4.60 4.41 -13.31
N SER A 25 5.20 5.54 -12.96
CA SER A 25 4.50 6.64 -12.34
C SER A 25 5.05 7.98 -12.79
N GLN A 26 4.15 8.94 -12.96
CA GLN A 26 4.47 10.27 -13.47
C GLN A 26 3.55 11.31 -12.84
N VAL A 27 4.11 12.47 -12.56
CA VAL A 27 3.37 13.68 -12.18
C VAL A 27 3.71 14.78 -13.19
N VAL A 28 2.69 15.43 -13.75
CA VAL A 28 2.80 16.56 -14.67
C VAL A 28 2.05 17.74 -14.10
N MET A 29 2.76 18.79 -13.72
CA MET A 29 2.17 20.02 -13.21
C MET A 29 2.06 21.06 -14.33
N LYS A 30 0.87 21.63 -14.49
CA LYS A 30 0.56 22.78 -15.36
C LYS A 30 -0.03 23.89 -14.50
N LYS A 31 -0.12 25.10 -15.04
CA LYS A 31 -0.66 26.27 -14.33
C LYS A 31 -2.09 26.04 -13.80
N GLU A 32 -2.92 25.35 -14.57
CA GLU A 32 -4.35 25.17 -14.27
C GLU A 32 -4.69 23.75 -13.79
N THR A 33 -3.77 22.79 -13.99
CA THR A 33 -4.02 21.38 -13.70
C THR A 33 -2.77 20.65 -13.23
N THR A 34 -2.94 19.70 -12.30
CA THR A 34 -1.93 18.70 -11.95
C THR A 34 -2.42 17.33 -12.36
N GLU A 35 -1.68 16.65 -13.24
CA GLU A 35 -1.98 15.28 -13.68
C GLU A 35 -1.04 14.29 -12.98
N ILE A 36 -1.61 13.26 -12.36
CA ILE A 36 -0.90 12.15 -11.73
C ILE A 36 -1.28 10.88 -12.50
N SER A 37 -0.31 10.09 -12.91
CA SER A 37 -0.54 8.78 -13.50
C SER A 37 0.33 7.73 -12.83
N ALA A 38 -0.24 6.54 -12.61
CA ALA A 38 0.48 5.40 -12.05
C ALA A 38 -0.07 4.12 -12.66
N LYS A 39 0.81 3.23 -13.10
CA LYS A 39 0.47 1.93 -13.65
C LYS A 39 1.34 0.89 -13.00
N LEU A 40 0.74 -0.24 -12.64
CA LEU A 40 1.48 -1.39 -12.16
C LEU A 40 1.12 -2.59 -13.04
N LYS A 41 2.10 -3.09 -13.78
CA LYS A 41 1.88 -4.21 -14.70
C LYS A 41 1.60 -5.52 -13.97
N ASN A 42 2.39 -5.86 -12.97
CA ASN A 42 2.29 -7.19 -12.37
C ASN A 42 2.68 -7.21 -10.89
N ILE A 43 1.98 -8.03 -10.11
CA ILE A 43 2.40 -8.46 -8.79
C ILE A 43 2.22 -9.97 -8.68
N ILE A 44 3.24 -10.68 -8.23
CA ILE A 44 3.20 -12.12 -8.00
C ILE A 44 3.73 -12.41 -6.60
N ILE A 45 3.01 -13.23 -5.84
CA ILE A 45 3.46 -13.75 -4.55
C ILE A 45 3.56 -15.26 -4.66
N VAL A 46 4.74 -15.80 -4.37
CA VAL A 46 5.06 -17.23 -4.47
C VAL A 46 5.40 -17.80 -3.10
N ASP A 47 4.78 -18.93 -2.75
CA ASP A 47 5.17 -19.79 -1.62
C ASP A 47 6.45 -20.56 -1.98
N CYS A 48 7.52 -20.30 -1.23
CA CYS A 48 8.82 -20.91 -1.42
C CYS A 48 8.93 -22.32 -0.80
N ASP A 49 7.94 -22.80 -0.06
CA ASP A 49 7.95 -24.14 0.52
C ASP A 49 7.91 -25.20 -0.59
N VAL A 50 8.95 -26.03 -0.68
CA VAL A 50 9.10 -27.10 -1.68
C VAL A 50 7.91 -28.06 -1.73
N THR A 51 7.19 -28.25 -0.62
CA THR A 51 6.04 -29.14 -0.48
C THR A 51 4.70 -28.49 -0.86
N ALA A 52 4.67 -27.18 -1.12
CA ALA A 52 3.43 -26.47 -1.45
C ALA A 52 2.88 -26.90 -2.81
N LEU A 53 1.64 -27.41 -2.82
CA LEU A 53 0.91 -27.76 -4.04
C LEU A 53 0.50 -26.51 -4.83
N TYR A 54 0.11 -25.44 -4.12
CA TYR A 54 -0.24 -24.14 -4.72
C TYR A 54 0.89 -23.15 -4.48
N LYS A 55 1.75 -22.99 -5.49
CA LYS A 55 2.92 -22.09 -5.39
C LYS A 55 2.55 -20.62 -5.47
N LYS A 56 1.57 -20.23 -6.30
CA LYS A 56 1.20 -18.82 -6.48
C LYS A 56 0.08 -18.46 -5.50
N ALA A 57 0.41 -17.71 -4.46
CA ALA A 57 -0.56 -17.20 -3.50
C ALA A 57 -1.31 -15.98 -4.05
N LEU A 58 -0.66 -15.18 -4.89
CA LEU A 58 -1.28 -14.04 -5.58
C LEU A 58 -0.69 -13.92 -6.99
N TYR A 59 -1.55 -13.72 -7.99
CA TYR A 59 -1.13 -13.41 -9.35
C TYR A 59 -2.24 -12.69 -10.13
N ILE A 60 -1.85 -12.04 -11.22
CA ILE A 60 -2.75 -11.27 -12.09
C ILE A 60 -3.11 -12.11 -13.31
N THR A 61 -4.40 -12.14 -13.66
CA THR A 61 -4.87 -12.76 -14.92
C THR A 61 -5.15 -11.73 -16.02
N GLY A 62 -5.25 -10.45 -15.66
CA GLY A 62 -5.41 -9.32 -16.57
C GLY A 62 -4.10 -8.81 -17.18
N LYS A 63 -4.20 -7.69 -17.90
CA LYS A 63 -3.06 -7.02 -18.55
C LYS A 63 -2.17 -6.23 -17.57
N GLU A 64 -2.77 -5.70 -16.52
CA GLU A 64 -2.12 -4.88 -15.49
C GLU A 64 -2.82 -5.10 -14.14
N VAL A 65 -2.12 -4.83 -13.03
CA VAL A 65 -2.72 -4.79 -11.69
C VAL A 65 -3.67 -3.61 -11.62
N PHE A 66 -3.19 -2.42 -12.01
CA PHE A 66 -4.00 -1.22 -12.12
C PHE A 66 -3.39 -0.21 -13.10
N SER A 67 -4.25 0.67 -13.62
CA SER A 67 -3.89 1.93 -14.27
C SER A 67 -4.72 3.05 -13.66
N LEU A 68 -4.03 4.00 -13.03
CA LEU A 68 -4.58 5.20 -12.41
C LEU A 68 -4.19 6.42 -13.24
N LYS A 69 -5.17 7.28 -13.51
CA LYS A 69 -4.95 8.67 -13.92
C LYS A 69 -5.82 9.58 -13.06
N MET A 70 -5.21 10.57 -12.43
CA MET A 70 -5.90 11.62 -11.68
C MET A 70 -5.55 12.97 -12.31
N ILE A 71 -6.54 13.84 -12.46
CA ILE A 71 -6.37 15.21 -12.94
C ILE A 71 -7.00 16.11 -11.89
N THR A 72 -6.20 16.94 -11.23
CA THR A 72 -6.67 17.96 -10.28
C THR A 72 -6.66 19.33 -10.96
N TYR A 73 -7.72 20.11 -10.78
CA TYR A 73 -7.89 21.43 -11.35
C TYR A 73 -7.68 22.49 -10.26
N THR A 74 -6.88 23.51 -10.55
CA THR A 74 -6.62 24.60 -9.60
C THR A 74 -7.80 25.56 -9.55
N CYS A 75 -8.33 25.84 -8.35
CA CYS A 75 -9.40 26.82 -8.13
C CYS A 75 -10.69 26.56 -8.92
N ALA A 76 -10.98 25.31 -9.30
CA ALA A 76 -12.13 25.00 -10.15
C ALA A 76 -13.47 25.34 -9.50
N THR A 77 -13.58 25.14 -8.19
CA THR A 77 -14.81 25.39 -7.41
C THR A 77 -14.86 26.78 -6.77
N ASP A 78 -13.95 27.70 -7.11
CA ASP A 78 -13.92 29.03 -6.51
C ASP A 78 -15.14 29.89 -6.90
N GLY A 79 -15.66 30.65 -5.93
CA GLY A 79 -16.72 31.63 -6.14
C GLY A 79 -18.04 31.03 -6.63
N ALA A 80 -18.56 31.54 -7.74
CA ALA A 80 -19.85 31.13 -8.28
C ALA A 80 -19.86 29.68 -8.81
N SER A 81 -18.69 29.08 -9.05
CA SER A 81 -18.58 27.68 -9.48
C SER A 81 -18.84 26.69 -8.35
N PHE A 82 -18.81 27.11 -7.08
CA PHE A 82 -19.04 26.25 -5.92
C PHE A 82 -20.41 25.57 -5.92
N THR A 83 -21.46 26.24 -6.45
CA THR A 83 -22.81 25.68 -6.52
C THR A 83 -23.05 24.86 -7.78
N ASN A 84 -22.09 24.86 -8.73
CA ASN A 84 -22.19 24.09 -9.96
C ASN A 84 -21.61 22.68 -9.77
N MET A 85 -22.49 21.72 -9.50
CA MET A 85 -22.12 20.31 -9.28
C MET A 85 -21.52 19.60 -10.51
N ASN A 86 -21.47 20.25 -11.67
CA ASN A 86 -20.76 19.73 -12.85
C ASN A 86 -19.27 20.12 -12.87
N VAL A 87 -18.84 21.01 -11.97
CA VAL A 87 -17.44 21.43 -11.83
C VAL A 87 -16.83 20.67 -10.66
N VAL A 88 -15.69 20.04 -10.91
CA VAL A 88 -15.01 19.19 -9.93
C VAL A 88 -13.56 19.65 -9.76
N ASP A 89 -13.05 19.55 -8.53
CA ASP A 89 -11.65 19.85 -8.24
C ASP A 89 -10.72 18.75 -8.74
N SER A 90 -11.23 17.53 -8.97
CA SER A 90 -10.43 16.42 -9.49
C SER A 90 -11.27 15.39 -10.24
N ASN A 91 -10.69 14.82 -11.30
CA ASN A 91 -11.18 13.65 -12.03
C ASN A 91 -10.25 12.47 -11.80
N ILE A 92 -10.80 11.30 -11.48
CA ILE A 92 -10.04 10.06 -11.27
C ILE A 92 -10.50 9.02 -12.29
N TYR A 93 -9.55 8.36 -12.93
CA TYR A 93 -9.75 7.22 -13.81
C TYR A 93 -8.94 6.06 -13.24
N LEU A 94 -9.63 5.02 -12.79
CA LEU A 94 -8.99 3.82 -12.24
C LEU A 94 -9.49 2.59 -13.00
N THR A 95 -8.55 1.86 -13.60
CA THR A 95 -8.79 0.51 -14.12
C THR A 95 -8.03 -0.47 -13.24
N VAL A 96 -8.71 -1.51 -12.76
CA VAL A 96 -8.12 -2.57 -11.94
C VAL A 96 -8.20 -3.89 -12.70
N GLY A 97 -7.10 -4.63 -12.75
CA GLY A 97 -7.08 -5.97 -13.31
C GLY A 97 -7.63 -7.01 -12.34
N CYS A 98 -8.00 -8.18 -12.88
CA CYS A 98 -8.42 -9.29 -12.04
C CYS A 98 -7.21 -9.85 -11.27
N ILE A 99 -7.28 -9.75 -9.94
CA ILE A 99 -6.30 -10.30 -9.00
C ILE A 99 -6.84 -11.63 -8.51
N GLN A 100 -6.07 -12.70 -8.71
CA GLN A 100 -6.38 -14.02 -8.17
C GLN A 100 -5.54 -14.28 -6.93
N ILE A 101 -6.22 -14.68 -5.86
CA ILE A 101 -5.62 -14.97 -4.57
C ILE A 101 -5.97 -16.40 -4.19
N VAL A 102 -4.97 -17.19 -3.84
CA VAL A 102 -5.13 -18.55 -3.34
C VAL A 102 -4.78 -18.57 -1.87
N PHE A 103 -5.79 -18.83 -1.03
CA PHE A 103 -5.58 -18.96 0.40
C PHE A 103 -5.12 -20.38 0.74
N VAL A 104 -3.87 -20.50 1.22
CA VAL A 104 -3.32 -21.73 1.79
C VAL A 104 -2.99 -21.49 3.25
N ASN A 105 -3.67 -22.19 4.16
CA ASN A 105 -3.54 -21.95 5.60
C ASN A 105 -2.08 -22.04 6.09
N LYS A 106 -1.34 -23.05 5.61
CA LYS A 106 0.09 -23.23 5.93
C LYS A 106 0.93 -22.01 5.53
N PHE A 107 0.72 -21.50 4.32
CA PHE A 107 1.43 -20.32 3.81
C PHE A 107 1.09 -19.06 4.63
N VAL A 108 -0.20 -18.81 4.85
CA VAL A 108 -0.67 -17.64 5.61
C VAL A 108 -0.18 -17.67 7.05
N SER A 109 -0.18 -18.85 7.68
CA SER A 109 0.37 -19.04 9.03
C SER A 109 1.86 -18.76 9.09
N ALA A 110 2.65 -19.14 8.07
CA ALA A 110 4.08 -18.83 8.01
C ALA A 110 4.33 -17.32 7.87
N ILE A 111 3.54 -16.61 7.05
CA ILE A 111 3.59 -15.15 6.94
C ILE A 111 3.20 -14.48 8.27
N LEU A 112 2.13 -14.96 8.92
CA LEU A 112 1.68 -14.42 10.20
C LEU A 112 2.74 -14.62 11.30
N ALA A 113 3.35 -15.80 11.38
CA ALA A 113 4.43 -16.09 12.31
C ALA A 113 5.64 -15.16 12.07
N PHE A 114 5.99 -14.90 10.81
CA PHE A 114 7.02 -13.94 10.46
C PHE A 114 6.70 -12.52 10.97
N VAL A 115 5.48 -12.02 10.69
CA VAL A 115 5.04 -10.68 11.10
C VAL A 115 4.97 -10.55 12.63
N ASN A 116 4.56 -11.61 13.33
CA ASN A 116 4.43 -11.61 14.78
C ASN A 116 5.76 -11.34 15.50
N ASN A 117 6.90 -11.73 14.92
CA ASN A 117 8.22 -11.40 15.49
C ASN A 117 8.42 -9.88 15.66
N PHE A 118 7.85 -9.07 14.77
CA PHE A 118 7.91 -7.61 14.83
C PHE A 118 6.89 -7.02 15.80
N GLN A 119 5.74 -7.67 15.98
CA GLN A 119 4.78 -7.27 17.03
C GLN A 119 5.38 -7.50 18.41
N MET A 120 5.95 -8.68 18.65
CA MET A 120 6.66 -8.98 19.89
C MET A 120 7.82 -8.00 20.14
N ALA A 121 8.60 -7.68 19.10
CA ALA A 121 9.67 -6.69 19.23
C ALA A 121 9.13 -5.28 19.52
N LYS A 122 8.03 -4.87 18.88
CA LYS A 122 7.38 -3.59 19.13
C LYS A 122 6.84 -3.53 20.56
N GLU A 123 6.23 -4.60 21.06
CA GLU A 123 5.74 -4.69 22.43
C GLU A 123 6.90 -4.63 23.42
N ALA A 124 7.97 -5.39 23.21
CA ALA A 124 9.17 -5.34 24.05
C ALA A 124 9.83 -3.94 24.06
N ILE A 125 9.92 -3.28 22.91
CA ILE A 125 10.41 -1.90 22.82
C ILE A 125 9.43 -0.97 23.53
N THR A 126 8.12 -1.09 23.30
CA THR A 126 7.12 -0.23 23.95
C THR A 126 7.14 -0.41 25.46
N GLU A 127 7.25 -1.63 25.97
CA GLU A 127 7.38 -1.92 27.39
C GLU A 127 8.68 -1.31 27.96
N ALA A 128 9.81 -1.47 27.27
CA ALA A 128 11.06 -0.81 27.66
C ALA A 128 10.94 0.72 27.59
N THR A 129 10.22 1.27 26.60
CA THR A 129 9.99 2.71 26.46
C THR A 129 9.04 3.21 27.52
N VAL A 130 8.03 2.44 27.94
CA VAL A 130 7.13 2.75 29.06
C VAL A 130 7.93 2.72 30.36
N GLN A 131 8.80 1.75 30.58
CA GLN A 131 9.67 1.75 31.77
C GLN A 131 10.63 2.95 31.81
N VAL A 132 11.10 3.43 30.66
CA VAL A 132 11.94 4.64 30.55
C VAL A 132 11.12 5.93 30.60
N ALA A 133 9.92 5.93 30.02
CA ALA A 133 8.99 7.05 30.02
C ALA A 133 8.32 7.21 31.38
N GLU A 134 7.97 6.16 32.12
CA GLU A 134 7.56 6.24 33.53
C GLU A 134 8.68 6.81 34.40
N LYS A 135 9.95 6.55 34.03
CA LYS A 135 11.12 7.22 34.63
C LYS A 135 11.33 8.66 34.17
N ALA A 136 10.67 9.13 33.09
CA ALA A 136 10.89 10.45 32.48
C ALA A 136 9.64 11.35 32.36
N ALA A 137 8.43 10.83 32.55
CA ALA A 137 7.14 11.45 32.23
C ALA A 137 6.43 12.02 33.48
N THR A 138 7.20 12.67 34.33
CA THR A 138 6.77 13.97 34.83
C THR A 138 6.86 14.99 33.68
N GLY A 139 5.93 14.97 32.72
CA GLY A 139 5.96 15.99 31.67
C GLY A 139 5.18 15.71 30.39
N VAL A 140 3.92 16.14 30.40
CA VAL A 140 3.18 16.75 29.29
C VAL A 140 2.67 15.83 28.17
N LYS A 141 1.35 15.63 28.25
CA LYS A 141 0.40 15.14 27.26
C LYS A 141 -0.10 16.34 26.45
N GLU A 142 -0.10 16.24 25.12
CA GLU A 142 -1.07 16.85 24.17
C GLU A 142 -0.40 17.22 22.86
N LEU A 143 -0.58 16.41 21.82
CA LEU A 143 -0.48 16.82 20.40
C LEU A 143 -0.93 15.64 19.55
N SER A 144 -2.15 15.71 18.98
CA SER A 144 -2.55 15.02 17.76
C SER A 144 -4.06 15.10 17.57
N LYS A 145 -4.55 16.03 16.74
CA LYS A 145 -5.82 15.85 16.02
C LYS A 145 -6.01 16.87 14.91
N GLN A 146 -5.70 16.49 13.67
CA GLN A 146 -6.41 16.94 12.46
C GLN A 146 -6.11 15.98 11.30
N SER A 147 -7.14 15.54 10.56
CA SER A 147 -7.04 14.63 9.41
C SER A 147 -7.97 15.06 8.26
N SER A 148 -7.52 14.86 7.03
CA SER A 148 -8.22 15.24 5.77
C SER A 148 -9.15 14.13 5.25
N ARG A 149 -10.15 14.50 4.43
CA ARG A 149 -11.15 13.58 3.82
C ARG A 149 -10.88 13.41 2.32
N MET A 150 -11.05 12.19 1.80
CA MET A 150 -11.00 11.85 0.37
C MET A 150 -12.25 11.06 -0.01
N ALA A 151 -12.79 11.28 -1.21
CA ALA A 151 -13.84 10.47 -1.81
C ALA A 151 -13.24 9.57 -2.90
N LEU A 152 -13.75 8.35 -3.01
CA LEU A 152 -13.38 7.35 -4.02
C LEU A 152 -14.68 6.84 -4.64
N ASP A 153 -14.74 6.82 -5.96
CA ASP A 153 -15.74 6.11 -6.75
C ASP A 153 -15.18 4.78 -7.29
#